data_AF-A0A535I1N9-F1
#
_entry.id   AF-A0A535I1N9-F1
#
_cell.length_a   1.000
_cell.length_b   1.000
_cell.length_c   1.000
_cell.angle_alpha   90.00
_cell.angle_beta   90.00
_cell.angle_gamma   90.00
#
_symmetry.space_group_name_H-M   'P 1'
#
loop_
_entity.id
_entity.type
_entity.pdbx_description
1 polymer ?
#
loop_
_entity_poly.entity_id
_entity_poly.type
_entity_poly.pdbx_seq_one_letter_code
_entity_poly.pdbx_strand_id
1 'polypeptide(L)' 'MEKAISIRLDDEAQKALRALTVSGRSQSDAVREAIVELARRGRRGDLAAEAKLLSGDREDRAEKARVAQLMESLRAAG' A
#
# COMPACT_ATOMS: atom_id res chain seq x y z
N MET A 1 5.57 14.29 21.08
CA MET A 1 6.18 13.75 22.32
C MET A 1 6.81 12.41 21.97
N GLU A 2 8.11 12.26 22.16
CA GLU A 2 8.82 11.02 21.83
C GLU A 2 8.71 10.02 22.98
N LYS A 3 8.48 8.74 22.66
CA LYS A 3 8.42 7.65 23.65
C LYS A 3 9.43 6.59 23.28
N ALA A 4 10.44 6.41 24.12
CA ALA A 4 11.37 5.30 23.99
C ALA A 4 10.67 3.98 24.33
N ILE A 5 10.97 2.94 23.55
CA ILE A 5 10.48 1.58 23.78
C ILE A 5 11.67 0.63 23.76
N SER A 6 11.65 -0.38 24.64
CA SER A 6 12.63 -1.47 24.63
C SER A 6 11.99 -2.70 23.99
N ILE A 7 12.66 -3.27 22.98
CA ILE A 7 12.18 -4.42 22.23
C ILE A 7 13.27 -5.48 22.23
N ARG A 8 12.88 -6.75 22.44
CA ARG A 8 13.75 -7.90 22.24
C ARG A 8 13.67 -8.33 20.78
N LEU A 9 14.83 -8.52 20.15
CA LEU A 9 14.95 -8.96 18.77
C LEU A 9 15.48 -10.39 18.73
N ASP A 10 14.86 -11.24 17.92
CA ASP A 10 15.44 -12.52 17.56
C ASP A 10 16.67 -12.34 16.65
N ASP A 11 17.39 -13.43 16.40
CA ASP A 11 18.65 -13.40 15.65
C ASP A 11 18.49 -12.85 14.23
N GLU A 12 17.33 -13.09 13.60
CA GLU A 12 17.03 -12.61 12.25
C GLU A 12 16.81 -11.10 12.24
N ALA A 13 15.97 -10.60 13.15
CA ALA A 13 15.70 -9.18 13.32
C ALA A 13 16.97 -8.42 13.73
N GLN A 14 17.85 -9.02 14.53
CA GLN A 14 19.16 -8.44 14.84
C GLN A 14 20.06 -8.34 13.62
N LYS A 15 20.10 -9.37 12.76
CA LYS A 15 20.87 -9.32 11.50
C LYS A 15 20.32 -8.25 10.56
N ALA A 16 19.00 -8.17 10.41
CA ALA A 16 18.34 -7.16 9.59
C ALA A 16 18.64 -5.74 10.10
N LEU A 17 18.53 -5.51 11.42
CA LEU A 17 18.84 -4.22 12.01
C LEU A 17 20.30 -3.81 11.76
N ARG A 18 21.25 -4.74 11.94
CA ARG A 18 22.67 -4.48 11.64
C ARG A 18 22.90 -4.09 10.19
N ALA A 19 22.24 -4.79 9.25
CA ALA A 19 22.34 -4.47 7.83
C ALA A 19 21.80 -3.06 7.52
N LEU A 20 20.68 -2.66 8.14
CA LEU A 20 20.07 -1.34 7.96
C LEU A 20 20.90 -0.20 8.56
N THR A 21 21.73 -0.48 9.57
CA THR A 21 22.56 0.53 10.24
C THR A 21 24.00 0.57 9.75
N VAL A 22 24.41 -0.38 8.89
CA VAL A 22 25.81 -0.51 8.44
C VAL A 22 26.34 0.74 7.72
N SER A 23 25.43 1.51 7.10
CA SER A 23 25.72 2.76 6.40
C SER A 23 25.90 3.98 7.32
N GLY A 24 25.99 3.77 8.65
CA GLY A 24 26.10 4.85 9.64
C GLY A 24 24.75 5.45 10.07
N ARG A 25 23.65 4.84 9.63
CA ARG A 25 22.29 5.22 10.03
C ARG A 25 22.03 4.83 11.49
N SER A 26 21.35 5.69 12.26
CA SER A 26 20.98 5.38 13.64
C SER A 26 19.95 4.23 13.71
N GLN A 27 20.03 3.42 14.78
CA GLN A 27 19.07 2.34 15.03
C GLN A 27 17.64 2.86 15.13
N SER A 28 17.43 3.98 15.85
CA SER A 28 16.12 4.61 15.99
C SER A 28 15.53 5.03 14.64
N ASP A 29 16.35 5.57 13.74
CA ASP A 29 15.88 5.96 12.40
C ASP A 29 15.55 4.75 11.54
N ALA A 30 16.36 3.69 11.61
CA ALA A 30 16.13 2.45 10.86
C ALA A 30 14.82 1.78 11.31
N VAL A 31 14.61 1.66 12.62
CA VAL A 31 13.40 1.07 13.21
C VAL A 31 12.17 1.93 12.88
N ARG A 32 12.27 3.26 13.01
CA ARG A 32 11.17 4.17 12.68
C ARG A 32 10.71 4.02 11.23
N GLU A 33 11.65 4.01 10.29
CA GLU A 33 11.32 3.83 8.87
C GLU A 33 10.68 2.47 8.61
N ALA A 34 11.25 1.39 9.15
CA ALA A 34 10.70 0.04 8.98
C ALA A 34 9.24 -0.05 9.46
N ILE A 35 8.93 0.52 10.63
CA ILE A 35 7.56 0.54 11.18
C ILE A 35 6.62 1.34 10.27
N VAL A 36 7.03 2.53 9.83
CA VAL A 36 6.20 3.39 8.97
C VAL A 36 5.98 2.74 7.61
N GLU A 37 7.01 2.14 7.01
CA GLU A 37 6.91 1.44 5.73
C GLU A 37 6.00 0.21 5.84
N LEU A 38 6.12 -0.58 6.90
CA LEU A 38 5.24 -1.72 7.13
C LEU A 38 3.77 -1.28 7.28
N ALA A 39 3.52 -0.23 8.05
CA ALA A 39 2.18 0.33 8.21
C ALA A 39 1.62 0.89 6.90
N ARG A 40 2.47 1.52 6.06
CA ARG A 40 2.09 1.99 4.72
C ARG A 40 1.72 0.83 3.79
N ARG A 41 2.47 -0.27 3.84
CA ARG A 41 2.20 -1.48 3.04
C ARG A 41 0.86 -2.12 3.43
N GLY A 42 0.56 -2.20 4.73
CA GLY A 42 -0.76 -2.66 5.21
C GLY A 42 -1.90 -1.84 4.59
N ARG A 43 -1.84 -0.50 4.72
CA ARG A 43 -2.85 0.40 4.13
C ARG A 43 -2.97 0.27 2.61
N ARG A 44 -1.87 0.05 1.88
CA ARG A 44 -1.91 -0.16 0.43
C ARG A 44 -2.50 -1.52 0.06
N GLY A 45 -2.24 -2.56 0.85
CA GLY A 45 -2.86 -3.87 0.69
C GLY A 45 -4.38 -3.80 0.88
N ASP A 46 -4.82 -3.04 1.88
CA ASP A 46 -6.24 -2.80 2.14
C ASP A 46 -6.90 -2.04 0.97
N LEU A 47 -6.25 -1.00 0.44
CA LEU A 47 -6.74 -0.25 -0.73
C LEU A 47 -6.78 -1.10 -2.01
N ALA A 48 -5.81 -1.98 -2.22
CA ALA A 48 -5.80 -2.88 -3.37
C ALA A 48 -6.89 -3.97 -3.25
N ALA A 49 -7.14 -4.45 -2.02
CA ALA A 49 -8.23 -5.38 -1.72
C ALA A 49 -9.60 -4.69 -1.90
N GLU A 50 -9.75 -3.46 -1.41
CA GLU A 50 -10.95 -2.64 -1.59
C GLU A 50 -11.22 -2.32 -3.07
N ALA A 51 -10.20 -1.93 -3.84
CA ALA A 51 -10.32 -1.71 -5.29
C ALA A 51 -10.69 -3.01 -6.06
N LYS A 52 -10.21 -4.17 -5.62
CA LYS A 52 -10.59 -5.46 -6.18
C LYS A 52 -12.05 -5.81 -5.85
N LEU A 53 -12.54 -5.48 -4.66
CA LEU A 53 -13.95 -5.63 -4.30
C LEU A 53 -14.84 -4.67 -5.12
N LEU A 54 -14.43 -3.41 -5.28
CA LEU A 54 -15.16 -2.40 -6.07
C LEU A 54 -15.22 -2.74 -7.57
N SER A 55 -14.16 -3.32 -8.15
CA SER A 55 -14.13 -3.72 -9.58
C SER A 55 -14.85 -5.04 -9.88
N GLY A 56 -15.24 -5.78 -8.84
CA GLY A 56 -15.94 -7.06 -8.94
C GLY A 56 -17.41 -6.93 -9.34
N ASP A 57 -18.02 -5.77 -9.14
CA ASP A 57 -19.45 -5.56 -9.37
C ASP A 57 -19.83 -5.74 -10.85
N ARG A 58 -20.76 -6.68 -11.10
CA ARG A 58 -21.25 -6.99 -12.45
C ARG A 58 -22.12 -5.87 -13.01
N GLU A 59 -22.84 -5.16 -12.14
CA GLU A 59 -23.72 -4.07 -12.55
C GLU A 59 -22.91 -2.88 -13.05
N ASP A 60 -21.84 -2.53 -12.33
CA ASP A 60 -20.94 -1.46 -12.74
C ASP A 60 -20.24 -1.72 -14.08
N ARG A 61 -19.88 -2.99 -14.38
CA ARG A 61 -19.31 -3.34 -15.68
C ARG A 61 -20.34 -3.24 -16.80
N ALA A 62 -21.57 -3.65 -16.56
CA ALA A 62 -22.65 -3.53 -17.54
C ALA A 62 -22.96 -2.05 -17.82
N GLU A 63 -22.98 -1.21 -16.79
CA GLU A 63 -23.26 0.21 -16.93
C GLU A 63 -22.13 0.95 -17.65
N LYS A 64 -20.86 0.68 -17.30
CA LYS A 64 -19.70 1.22 -18.03
C LYS A 64 -19.73 0.85 -19.52
N ALA A 65 -20.14 -0.37 -19.86
CA ALA A 65 -20.28 -0.80 -21.25
C ALA A 65 -21.39 -0.03 -21.99
N ARG A 66 -22.55 0.18 -21.34
CA ARG A 66 -23.65 0.98 -21.90
C ARG A 66 -23.26 2.43 -22.14
N VAL A 67 -22.61 3.06 -21.15
CA VAL A 67 -22.15 4.45 -21.26
C VAL A 67 -21.11 4.59 -22.36
N ALA A 68 -20.16 3.66 -22.48
CA ALA A 68 -19.17 3.68 -23.55
C ALA A 68 -19.82 3.58 -24.94
N GLN A 69 -20.82 2.70 -25.09
CA GLN A 69 -21.57 2.55 -26.33
C GLN A 69 -22.38 3.80 -26.68
N LEU A 70 -22.99 4.45 -25.69
CA LEU A 70 -23.70 5.72 -25.87
C LEU A 70 -22.75 6.83 -26.32
N MET A 71 -21.60 6.97 -25.66
CA MET A 71 -20.60 8.00 -26.01
C MET A 71 -20.04 7.80 -27.43
N GLU A 72 -19.85 6.55 -27.85
CA GLU A 72 -19.42 6.24 -29.21
C GLU A 72 -20.51 6.57 -30.24
N SER A 73 -21.79 6.30 -29.94
CA SER A 73 -22.89 6.67 -30.83
C SER A 73 -23.04 8.19 -30.99
N LEU A 74 -22.82 8.96 -29.93
CA LEU A 74 -22.84 10.42 -29.96
C LEU A 74 -21.65 10.99 -30.75
N ARG A 75 -20.47 10.35 -30.66
CA ARG A 75 -19.28 10.71 -31.44
C ARG A 75 -19.47 10.43 -32.93
N ALA A 76 -20.09 9.31 -33.29
CA ALA A 76 -20.32 8.92 -34.68
C ALA A 76 -21.44 9.71 -35.38
N ALA A 77 -22.32 10.35 -34.61
CA ALA A 77 -23.45 11.14 -35.10
C ALA A 77 -23.14 12.65 -35.28
N GLY A 78 -21.93 13.10 -34.91
CA GLY A 78 -21.44 14.47 -35.11
C GLY A 78 -20.43 14.55 -36.24
#